data_AF-A0A3A5AA50-F1
#
_entry.id   AF-A0A3A5AA50-F1
#
_cell.length_a   1.000
_cell.length_b   1.000
_cell.length_c   1.000
_cell.angle_alpha   90.00
_cell.angle_beta   90.00
_cell.angle_gamma   90.00
#
_symmetry.space_group_name_H-M   'P 1'
#
loop_
_entity.id
_entity.type
_entity.pdbx_description
1 polymer ?
#
loop_
_entity_poly.entity_id
_entity_poly.type
_entity_poly.pdbx_seq_one_letter_code
_entity_poly.pdbx_strand_id
1 'polypeptide(L)' 'MFGFIGDLSVSQIMDCEEKAMHEEGTKVRMTKGYRGAEGIIIGRSKSRFGFYVVELENGIRIVVGSSAFDLIGR' A
#
# COMPACT_ATOMS: atom_id res chain seq x y z
N MET A 1 37.38 5.51 20.31
CA MET A 1 36.19 5.00 21.02
C MET A 1 35.09 4.84 19.98
N PHE A 2 34.70 3.59 19.71
CA PHE A 2 33.69 3.15 18.74
C PHE A 2 32.30 3.76 19.09
N GLY A 3 31.36 4.11 18.19
CA GLY A 3 31.25 4.04 16.74
C GLY A 3 29.95 4.76 16.27
N PHE A 4 29.83 4.95 14.94
CA PHE A 4 28.66 5.35 14.14
C PHE A 4 27.37 4.60 14.59
N ILE A 5 26.11 5.03 14.41
CA ILE A 5 25.38 5.55 13.24
C ILE A 5 24.07 6.20 13.77
N GLY A 6 23.56 7.25 13.13
CA GLY A 6 22.09 7.37 12.97
C GLY A 6 21.35 8.40 13.83
N ASP A 7 21.60 9.69 13.62
CA ASP A 7 20.69 10.78 14.00
C ASP A 7 19.47 10.86 13.05
N LEU A 8 18.98 9.70 12.58
CA LEU A 8 17.70 9.61 11.89
C LEU A 8 16.66 9.38 12.98
N SER A 9 16.09 10.48 13.46
CA SER A 9 14.89 10.49 14.29
C SER A 9 13.90 9.43 13.81
N VAL A 10 13.61 8.43 14.66
CA VAL A 10 12.62 7.37 14.43
C VAL A 10 11.26 7.95 14.02
N SER A 11 10.98 9.20 14.42
CA SER A 11 9.82 9.98 14.00
C SER A 11 9.71 10.19 12.48
N GLN A 12 10.82 10.24 11.72
CA GLN A 12 10.80 10.34 10.25
C GLN A 12 10.63 9.00 9.54
N ILE A 13 10.74 7.86 10.24
CA ILE A 13 10.40 6.54 9.69
C ILE A 13 8.86 6.36 9.67
N MET A 14 8.14 7.04 10.58
CA MET A 14 6.67 6.98 10.69
C MET A 14 5.93 8.04 9.86
N ASP A 15 6.63 8.99 9.23
CA ASP A 15 6.03 9.99 8.34
C ASP A 15 5.88 9.51 6.88
N CYS A 16 6.32 8.29 6.58
CA CYS A 16 6.08 7.68 5.27
C CYS A 16 4.64 7.10 5.16
N GLU A 17 3.91 6.96 6.26
CA GLU A 17 2.61 6.26 6.33
C GLU A 17 1.36 7.16 6.34
N GLU A 18 1.48 8.46 6.05
CA GLU A 18 0.29 9.30 5.79
C GLU A 18 0.03 9.53 4.28
N LYS A 19 1.02 9.29 3.42
CA LYS A 19 0.90 9.54 1.98
C LYS A 19 0.47 8.29 1.21
N ALA A 20 -0.80 7.98 1.30
CA ALA A 20 -1.63 7.93 0.11
C ALA A 20 -3.08 7.57 0.49
N MET A 21 -3.95 8.56 0.51
CA MET A 21 -5.37 8.31 0.23
C MET A 21 -5.45 7.88 -1.24
N HIS A 22 -5.46 6.58 -1.51
CA HIS A 22 -5.76 6.09 -2.85
C HIS A 22 -7.27 6.13 -3.06
N GLU A 23 -7.68 6.81 -4.14
CA GLU A 23 -9.08 6.94 -4.52
C GLU A 23 -9.62 5.62 -5.08
N GLU A 24 -10.90 5.37 -4.86
CA GLU A 24 -11.61 4.27 -5.50
C GLU A 24 -11.55 4.45 -7.02
N GLY A 25 -11.32 3.37 -7.76
CA GLY A 25 -11.06 3.40 -9.21
C GLY A 25 -9.58 3.42 -9.59
N THR A 26 -8.67 3.54 -8.62
CA THR A 26 -7.22 3.48 -8.91
C THR A 26 -6.80 2.08 -9.33
N LYS A 27 -6.11 1.98 -10.48
CA LYS A 27 -5.48 0.74 -10.94
C LYS A 27 -4.21 0.44 -10.14
N VAL A 28 -4.11 -0.80 -9.68
CA VAL A 28 -3.02 -1.29 -8.85
C VAL A 28 -2.49 -2.61 -9.37
N ARG A 29 -1.17 -2.80 -9.27
CA ARG A 29 -0.50 -4.07 -9.54
C ARG A 29 -0.10 -4.69 -8.24
N MET A 30 -0.51 -5.93 -8.02
CA MET A 30 -0.11 -6.66 -6.84
C MET A 30 1.39 -6.97 -6.88
N THR A 31 2.07 -6.71 -5.78
CA THR A 31 3.50 -6.99 -5.61
C THR A 31 3.74 -8.19 -4.70
N LYS A 32 2.77 -8.50 -3.83
CA LYS A 32 2.80 -9.60 -2.86
C LYS A 32 1.56 -10.49 -2.99
N GLY A 33 1.71 -11.79 -2.77
CA GLY A 33 0.63 -12.78 -2.95
C GLY A 33 0.32 -13.01 -4.43
N TYR A 34 -0.52 -12.16 -5.01
CA TYR A 34 -0.93 -12.21 -6.42
C TYR A 34 0.05 -11.47 -7.33
N ARG A 35 1.35 -11.65 -7.12
CA ARG A 35 2.39 -10.83 -7.77
C ARG A 35 2.22 -10.80 -9.29
N GLY A 36 2.07 -9.60 -9.85
CA GLY A 36 1.84 -9.38 -11.28
C GLY A 36 0.38 -9.31 -11.71
N ALA A 37 -0.57 -9.65 -10.84
CA ALA A 37 -1.99 -9.44 -11.11
C ALA A 37 -2.35 -7.96 -11.02
N GLU A 38 -3.19 -7.52 -11.94
CA GLU A 38 -3.73 -6.17 -11.96
C GLU A 38 -5.14 -6.17 -11.36
N GLY A 39 -5.49 -5.05 -10.74
CA GLY A 39 -6.79 -4.85 -10.14
C GLY A 39 -7.11 -3.39 -9.92
N ILE A 40 -8.27 -3.13 -9.36
CA ILE A 40 -8.81 -1.80 -9.10
C ILE A 40 -9.19 -1.70 -7.63
N ILE A 41 -8.80 -0.60 -6.97
CA ILE A 41 -9.27 -0.32 -5.62
C ILE A 41 -10.77 0.01 -5.69
N ILE A 42 -11.60 -0.82 -5.07
CA ILE A 42 -13.06 -0.66 -5.00
C ILE A 42 -13.54 -0.18 -3.64
N GLY A 43 -12.62 0.07 -2.71
CA GLY A 43 -12.98 0.55 -1.39
C GLY A 43 -11.80 0.57 -0.42
N ARG A 44 -11.99 1.24 0.70
CA ARG A 44 -11.04 1.30 1.81
C ARG A 44 -11.73 0.99 3.13
N SER A 45 -11.05 0.24 3.99
CA SER A 45 -11.51 0.05 5.36
C SER A 45 -11.21 1.29 6.22
N LYS A 46 -12.17 1.71 7.05
CA LYS A 46 -12.02 2.86 7.99
C LYS A 46 -11.08 2.58 9.16
N SER A 47 -10.39 1.44 9.17
CA SER A 47 -9.46 1.06 10.22
C SER A 47 -8.16 1.87 10.13
N ARG A 48 -7.55 2.19 11.28
CA ARG A 48 -6.28 2.94 11.40
C ARG A 48 -5.11 2.28 10.65
N PHE A 49 -5.23 0.99 10.34
CA PHE A 49 -4.22 0.22 9.61
C PHE A 49 -4.27 0.38 8.08
N GLY A 50 -5.27 1.09 7.52
CA GLY A 50 -5.26 1.46 6.10
C GLY A 50 -5.35 0.28 5.12
N PHE A 51 -6.32 -0.61 5.29
CA PHE A 51 -6.58 -1.70 4.34
C PHE A 51 -7.41 -1.23 3.14
N TYR A 52 -7.04 -1.72 1.95
CA TYR A 52 -7.72 -1.47 0.69
C TYR A 52 -8.38 -2.74 0.18
N VAL A 53 -9.57 -2.59 -0.40
CA VAL A 53 -10.26 -3.66 -1.10
C VAL A 53 -9.95 -3.51 -2.58
N VAL A 54 -9.31 -4.52 -3.15
CA VAL A 54 -8.94 -4.55 -4.56
C VAL A 54 -9.73 -5.65 -5.26
N GLU A 55 -10.35 -5.30 -6.37
CA GLU A 55 -10.97 -6.25 -7.30
C GLU A 55 -9.98 -6.53 -8.44
N LEU A 56 -9.50 -7.77 -8.51
CA LEU A 56 -8.63 -8.23 -9.60
C LEU A 56 -9.45 -8.47 -10.87
N GLU A 57 -8.80 -8.43 -12.02
CA GLU A 57 -9.46 -8.68 -13.32
C GLU A 57 -10.11 -10.07 -13.42
N ASN A 58 -9.63 -11.03 -12.63
CA ASN A 58 -10.21 -12.37 -12.53
C ASN A 58 -11.53 -12.42 -11.71
N GLY A 59 -12.05 -11.27 -11.26
CA GLY A 59 -13.27 -11.16 -10.44
C GLY A 59 -13.07 -11.50 -8.96
N ILE A 60 -11.81 -11.67 -8.52
CA ILE A 60 -11.48 -11.96 -7.12
C ILE A 60 -11.33 -10.64 -6.35
N ARG A 61 -12.01 -10.52 -5.21
CA ARG A 61 -11.88 -9.39 -4.29
C ARG A 61 -10.96 -9.76 -3.14
N ILE A 62 -9.90 -8.99 -2.97
CA ILE A 62 -8.92 -9.19 -1.92
C ILE A 62 -8.78 -7.94 -1.06
N VAL A 63 -8.49 -8.15 0.23
CA VAL A 63 -8.12 -7.06 1.13
C VAL A 63 -6.61 -7.04 1.26
N VAL A 64 -6.00 -5.93 0.88
CA VAL A 64 -4.54 -5.76 0.85
C VAL A 64 -4.14 -4.49 1.58
N GLY A 65 -3.01 -4.56 2.28
CA GLY A 65 -2.37 -3.37 2.83
C GLY A 65 -1.63 -2.59 1.75
N SER A 66 -1.35 -1.31 2.00
CA SER A 66 -0.58 -0.41 1.13
C SER A 66 0.79 -0.97 0.70
N SER A 67 1.38 -1.90 1.45
CA SER A 67 2.67 -2.53 1.12
C SER A 67 2.57 -3.73 0.15
N ALA A 68 1.36 -4.15 -0.23
CA ALA A 68 1.15 -5.36 -1.04
C ALA A 68 0.84 -5.08 -2.52
N PHE A 69 0.79 -3.81 -2.91
CA PHE A 69 0.54 -3.39 -4.28
C PHE A 69 1.31 -2.11 -4.65
N ASP A 70 1.53 -1.93 -5.94
CA ASP A 70 2.02 -0.70 -6.56
C ASP A 70 0.88 -0.03 -7.33
N LEU A 71 0.88 1.30 -7.43
CA LEU A 71 -0.03 2.02 -8.33
C LEU A 71 0.48 1.97 -9.76
N ILE A 72 -0.42 1.73 -10.73
CA ILE A 72 -0.07 1.71 -12.16
C ILE A 72 -0.59 2.94 -12.92
N GLY A 73 -1.26 3.87 -12.24
CA GLY A 73 -1.82 5.08 -12.85
C GLY A 73 -1.23 6.35 -12.25
N ARG A 74 -0.41 7.05 -13.03
CA ARG A 74 -0.24 8.50 -12.96
C ARG A 74 -0.69 9.08 -14.30
#